data_AF-A0A553R3Z3-F1
#
_entry.id   AF-A0A553R3Z3-F1
#
_cell.length_a   1.000
_cell.length_b   1.000
_cell.length_c   1.000
_cell.angle_alpha   90.00
_cell.angle_beta   90.00
_cell.angle_gamma   90.00
#
_symmetry.space_group_name_H-M   'P 1'
#
loop_
_entity.id
_entity.type
_entity.pdbx_description
1 polymer ?
#
loop_
_entity_poly.entity_id
_entity_poly.type
_entity_poly.pdbx_seq_one_letter_code
_entity_poly.pdbx_strand_id
1 'polypeptide(L)'
;MTVDKYLYHMRLSDENLMDVSKRFRKEMDKGLGRDTNPTAAVKMLPTFVRSTPDGTEVGDFLALDLGGTNFRVLLVKVSSNGKQKVEMENQIYAIPENIMRGSGAE
;
A
#
# COMPACT_ATOMS: atom_id res chain seq x y z
N MET A 1 9.18 -27.93 25.84
CA MET A 1 9.17 -29.18 25.05
C MET A 1 7.99 -29.27 24.07
N THR A 2 6.73 -29.04 24.46
CA THR A 2 5.59 -29.14 23.51
C THR A 2 5.44 -27.92 22.59
N VAL A 3 5.68 -26.71 23.11
CA VAL A 3 5.54 -25.44 22.35
C VAL A 3 6.65 -25.28 21.31
N ASP A 4 7.89 -25.64 21.66
CA ASP A 4 9.06 -25.51 20.79
C ASP A 4 8.93 -26.30 19.47
N LYS A 5 8.24 -27.45 19.52
CA LYS A 5 7.90 -28.26 18.35
C LYS A 5 7.07 -27.47 17.32
N TYR A 6 6.11 -26.67 17.78
CA TYR A 6 5.26 -25.87 16.89
C TYR A 6 5.99 -24.62 16.40
N LEU A 7 6.80 -23.98 17.26
CA LEU A 7 7.58 -22.79 16.89
C LEU A 7 8.71 -23.10 15.91
N TYR A 8 9.21 -24.33 15.89
CA TYR A 8 10.25 -24.75 14.97
C TYR A 8 9.86 -24.51 13.50
N HIS A 9 8.60 -24.77 13.13
CA HIS A 9 8.10 -24.56 11.76
C HIS A 9 7.98 -23.08 11.36
N MET A 10 8.05 -22.15 12.32
CA MET A 10 8.04 -20.71 12.06
C MET A 10 9.45 -20.13 11.94
N ARG A 11 10.50 -20.92 12.21
CA ARG A 11 11.89 -20.51 12.03
C ARG A 11 12.26 -20.65 10.57
N LEU A 12 12.48 -19.53 9.90
CA LEU A 12 12.95 -19.47 8.53
C LEU A 12 14.46 -19.27 8.55
N SER A 13 15.20 -20.14 7.86
CA SER A 13 16.63 -19.90 7.58
C SER A 13 16.79 -18.85 6.49
N ASP A 14 17.99 -18.28 6.36
CA ASP A 14 18.32 -17.38 5.25
C ASP A 14 18.09 -18.03 3.88
N GLU A 15 18.32 -19.35 3.77
CA GLU A 15 18.02 -20.11 2.56
C GLU A 15 16.52 -20.12 2.26
N ASN A 16 15.67 -20.32 3.27
CA ASN A 16 14.22 -20.26 3.10
C ASN A 16 13.78 -18.86 2.67
N LEU A 17 14.32 -17.81 3.29
CA LEU A 17 14.00 -16.42 2.94
C LEU A 17 14.43 -16.09 1.50
N MET A 18 15.59 -16.58 1.07
CA MET A 18 16.10 -16.40 -0.28
C MET A 18 15.23 -17.13 -1.32
N ASP A 19 14.77 -18.35 -1.02
CA ASP A 19 13.83 -19.08 -1.86
C ASP A 19 12.48 -18.37 -1.97
N VAL A 20 11.93 -17.87 -0.86
CA VAL A 20 10.70 -17.07 -0.85
C VAL A 20 10.86 -15.81 -1.71
N SER A 21 11.98 -15.10 -1.58
CA SER A 21 12.28 -13.90 -2.39
C SER A 21 12.31 -14.22 -3.89
N LYS A 22 12.98 -15.32 -4.29
CA LYS A 22 13.02 -15.78 -5.69
C LYS A 22 11.62 -16.13 -6.21
N ARG A 23 10.81 -16.84 -5.42
CA ARG A 23 9.43 -17.18 -5.79
C ARG A 23 8.57 -15.92 -5.95
N PHE A 24 8.69 -14.98 -5.03
CA PHE A 24 7.98 -13.71 -5.10
C PHE A 24 8.36 -12.93 -6.36
N ARG A 25 9.66 -12.84 -6.67
CA ARG A 25 10.16 -12.21 -7.89
C ARG A 25 9.56 -12.84 -9.16
N LYS A 26 9.51 -14.17 -9.22
CA LYS A 26 8.88 -14.90 -10.35
C LYS A 26 7.40 -14.54 -10.51
N GLU A 27 6.65 -14.39 -9.43
CA GLU A 27 5.25 -13.98 -9.49
C GLU A 27 5.09 -12.51 -9.88
N MET A 28 6.02 -11.62 -9.49
CA MET A 28 6.05 -10.24 -10.00
C MET A 28 6.26 -10.20 -11.52
N ASP A 29 7.22 -10.97 -12.04
CA ASP A 29 7.51 -11.03 -13.48
C ASP A 29 6.28 -11.56 -14.26
N LYS A 30 5.59 -12.58 -13.73
CA LYS A 30 4.30 -13.04 -14.29
C LYS A 30 3.22 -11.96 -14.22
N GLY A 31 3.15 -11.21 -13.12
CA GLY A 31 2.22 -10.10 -12.97
C GLY A 31 2.44 -8.98 -13.98
N LEU A 32 3.68 -8.74 -14.40
CA LEU A 32 4.01 -7.76 -15.43
C LEU A 32 3.79 -8.28 -16.86
N GLY A 33 3.83 -9.59 -17.07
CA GLY A 33 3.64 -10.20 -18.39
C GLY A 33 2.19 -10.10 -18.88
N ARG A 34 1.99 -9.60 -20.10
CA ARG A 34 0.66 -9.41 -20.73
C ARG A 34 -0.21 -10.66 -20.68
N ASP A 35 0.34 -11.80 -21.09
CA ASP A 35 -0.42 -13.05 -21.22
C ASP A 35 -0.49 -13.83 -19.90
N THR A 36 0.44 -13.58 -18.97
CA THR A 36 0.53 -14.26 -17.68
C THR A 36 -0.21 -13.55 -16.55
N ASN A 37 -0.45 -12.23 -16.68
CA ASN A 37 -1.15 -11.42 -15.68
C ASN A 37 -2.55 -11.94 -15.30
N PRO A 38 -3.43 -12.37 -16.24
CA PRO A 38 -4.78 -12.82 -15.89
C PRO A 38 -4.79 -13.93 -14.84
N THR A 39 -3.80 -14.83 -14.87
CA THR A 39 -3.66 -15.95 -13.94
C THR A 39 -2.59 -15.74 -12.86
N ALA A 40 -1.85 -14.63 -12.87
CA ALA A 40 -0.82 -14.34 -11.87
C ALA A 40 -1.42 -14.12 -10.47
N ALA A 41 -0.75 -14.62 -9.43
CA ALA A 41 -1.14 -14.40 -8.04
C ALA A 41 -0.82 -12.96 -7.58
N VAL A 42 0.29 -12.40 -8.05
CA VAL A 42 0.69 -11.00 -7.84
C VAL A 42 0.35 -10.20 -9.09
N LYS A 43 -0.63 -9.29 -9.01
CA LYS A 43 -1.22 -8.63 -10.19
C LYS A 43 -0.44 -7.46 -10.77
N MET A 44 0.53 -6.89 -10.03
CA MET A 44 1.36 -5.78 -10.50
C MET A 44 0.53 -4.66 -11.19
N LEU A 45 -0.54 -4.21 -10.53
CA LEU A 45 -1.50 -3.25 -11.10
C LEU A 45 -0.82 -1.89 -11.37
N PRO A 46 -1.05 -1.26 -12.54
CA PRO A 46 -0.50 0.07 -12.82
C PRO A 46 -1.18 1.13 -11.96
N THR A 47 -0.38 1.95 -11.27
CA THR A 47 -0.87 3.08 -10.46
C THR A 47 -1.10 4.35 -11.28
N PHE A 48 -0.63 4.37 -12.53
CA PHE A 48 -0.57 5.53 -13.42
C PHE A 48 0.28 6.71 -12.92
N VAL A 49 1.00 6.55 -11.81
CA VAL A 49 2.06 7.47 -11.37
C VAL A 49 3.31 7.18 -12.19
N ARG A 50 3.77 8.14 -12.99
CA ARG A 50 4.86 7.94 -13.98
C ARG A 50 6.22 8.49 -13.55
N SER A 51 6.27 9.31 -12.51
CA SER A 51 7.49 9.89 -11.96
C SER A 51 7.34 10.07 -10.45
N THR A 52 8.46 10.08 -9.76
CA THR A 52 8.53 10.53 -8.37
C THR A 52 8.50 12.07 -8.32
N PRO A 53 8.18 12.66 -7.16
CA PRO A 53 8.26 14.11 -6.99
C PRO A 53 9.63 14.67 -7.39
N ASP A 54 9.65 15.83 -8.03
CA ASP A 54 10.86 16.49 -8.54
C ASP A 54 11.19 17.81 -7.83
N GLY A 55 10.35 18.22 -6.88
CA GLY A 55 10.55 19.45 -6.10
C GLY A 55 9.84 20.67 -6.69
N THR A 56 9.23 20.55 -7.86
CA THR A 56 8.46 21.64 -8.51
C THR A 56 7.01 21.70 -8.04
N GLU A 57 6.56 20.74 -7.23
CA GLU A 57 5.20 20.70 -6.71
C GLU A 57 4.95 21.88 -5.77
N VAL A 58 3.90 22.64 -6.05
CA VAL A 58 3.43 23.75 -5.24
C VAL A 58 1.91 23.78 -5.30
N GLY A 59 1.26 24.02 -4.16
CA GLY A 59 -0.18 24.18 -4.08
C GLY A 59 -0.78 23.55 -2.83
N ASP A 60 -2.09 23.74 -2.72
CA ASP A 60 -2.91 23.19 -1.64
C ASP A 60 -3.72 22.02 -2.20
N PHE A 61 -3.53 20.84 -1.62
CA PHE A 61 -4.13 19.60 -2.08
C PHE A 61 -5.03 19.02 -1.00
N LEU A 62 -6.23 18.58 -1.40
CA LEU A 62 -7.07 17.74 -0.54
C LEU A 62 -6.73 16.27 -0.80
N ALA A 63 -6.52 15.52 0.28
CA ALA A 63 -6.34 14.08 0.24
C ALA A 63 -7.39 13.38 1.11
N LEU A 64 -7.83 12.23 0.64
CA LEU A 64 -8.80 11.37 1.30
C LEU A 64 -8.14 10.03 1.59
N ASP A 65 -8.12 9.64 2.86
CA ASP A 65 -7.60 8.34 3.32
C ASP A 65 -8.79 7.52 3.85
N LEU A 66 -9.16 6.49 3.10
CA LEU A 66 -10.24 5.59 3.43
C LEU A 66 -9.67 4.19 3.61
N GLY A 67 -9.61 3.73 4.86
CA GLY A 67 -9.09 2.40 5.18
C GLY A 67 -9.52 1.92 6.56
N GLY A 68 -10.13 0.73 6.61
CA GLY A 68 -10.55 0.11 7.87
C GLY A 68 -11.67 0.87 8.57
N THR A 69 -11.45 1.30 9.81
CA THR A 69 -12.48 1.88 10.70
C THR A 69 -12.57 3.40 10.68
N ASN A 70 -11.63 4.07 10.03
CA ASN A 70 -11.54 5.53 10.03
C ASN A 70 -11.41 6.08 8.61
N PHE A 71 -12.05 7.21 8.39
CA PHE A 71 -11.89 8.06 7.22
C PHE A 71 -11.14 9.32 7.63
N ARG A 72 -10.15 9.75 6.85
CA ARG A 72 -9.44 11.01 7.10
C ARG A 72 -9.54 11.93 5.90
N VAL A 73 -9.79 13.20 6.20
CA VAL A 73 -9.67 14.31 5.24
C VAL A 73 -8.42 15.08 5.62
N LEU A 74 -7.54 15.33 4.63
CA LEU A 74 -6.30 16.06 4.81
C LEU A 74 -6.24 17.26 3.86
N LEU A 75 -5.77 18.39 4.36
CA LEU A 75 -5.30 19.52 3.56
C LEU A 75 -3.77 19.54 3.61
N VAL A 76 -3.13 19.34 2.45
CA VAL A 76 -1.68 19.30 2.29
C VAL A 76 -1.24 20.55 1.55
N LYS A 77 -0.49 21.42 2.21
CA LYS A 77 0.03 22.68 1.64
C LYS A 77 1.50 22.50 1.29
N VAL A 78 1.84 22.55 0.01
CA VAL A 78 3.21 22.41 -0.51
C VAL A 78 3.69 23.76 -1.01
N SER A 79 4.80 24.25 -0.46
CA SER A 79 5.38 25.56 -0.79
C SER A 79 6.86 25.49 -1.15
N SER A 80 7.32 26.39 -2.02
CA SER A 80 8.69 26.43 -2.56
C SER A 80 9.55 27.56 -1.98
N ASN A 81 9.38 27.90 -0.70
CA ASN A 81 10.09 29.01 -0.04
C ASN A 81 11.58 28.69 0.25
N GLY A 82 12.38 28.43 -0.79
CA GLY A 82 13.81 28.13 -0.70
C GLY A 82 14.18 26.74 -0.16
N LYS A 83 13.24 26.07 0.51
CA LYS A 83 13.20 24.64 0.82
C LYS A 83 11.76 24.17 0.63
N GLN A 84 11.56 23.01 0.01
CA GLN A 84 10.23 22.45 -0.16
C GLN A 84 9.65 22.17 1.23
N LYS A 85 8.63 22.94 1.62
CA LYS A 85 7.95 22.83 2.92
C LYS A 85 6.56 22.26 2.69
N VAL A 86 6.24 21.21 3.45
CA VAL A 86 4.93 20.55 3.46
C VAL A 86 4.29 20.77 4.82
N GLU A 87 3.09 21.35 4.84
CA GLU A 87 2.24 21.48 6.02
C GLU A 87 0.99 20.62 5.83
N MET A 88 0.51 19.98 6.90
CA MET A 88 -0.64 19.09 6.85
C MET A 88 -1.61 19.40 7.98
N GLU A 89 -2.88 19.60 7.62
CA GLU A 89 -4.01 19.65 8.53
C GLU A 89 -4.89 18.43 8.25
N ASN A 90 -5.41 17.75 9.28
CA ASN A 90 -6.28 16.59 9.08
C ASN A 90 -7.42 16.53 10.10
N GLN A 91 -8.49 15.88 9.68
CA GLN A 91 -9.61 15.51 10.53
C GLN A 91 -9.98 14.05 10.32
N ILE A 92 -10.22 13.34 11.43
CA ILE A 92 -10.56 11.92 11.46
C ILE A 92 -12.05 11.78 11.74
N TYR A 93 -12.70 10.90 10.97
CA TYR A 93 -14.09 10.52 11.10
C TYR A 93 -14.19 9.01 11.32
N ALA A 94 -14.87 8.59 12.38
CA ALA A 94 -15.18 7.18 12.58
C ALA A 94 -16.21 6.72 11.54
N ILE A 95 -15.97 5.56 10.92
CA ILE A 95 -16.92 4.98 9.97
C ILE A 95 -17.87 4.04 10.73
N PRO A 96 -19.20 4.28 10.69
CA PRO A 96 -20.18 3.38 11.29
C PRO A 96 -20.06 1.94 10.78
N GLU A 97 -20.23 0.94 11.65
CA GLU A 97 -20.04 -0.47 11.33
C GLU A 97 -20.96 -0.98 10.21
N ASN A 98 -22.19 -0.49 10.16
CA ASN A 98 -23.15 -0.81 9.11
C ASN A 98 -22.71 -0.30 7.73
N ILE A 99 -21.96 0.81 7.66
CA ILE A 99 -21.40 1.35 6.42
C ILE A 99 -20.15 0.55 6.02
N MET A 100 -19.28 0.21 6.99
CA MET A 100 -18.09 -0.60 6.73
C MET A 100 -18.39 -1.98 6.14
N ARG A 101 -19.52 -2.59 6.53
CA ARG A 101 -19.96 -3.92 6.11
C ARG A 101 -21.09 -3.88 5.06
N GLY A 102 -21.29 -2.74 4.40
CA GLY A 102 -22.30 -2.60 3.35
C GLY A 102 -22.10 -3.62 2.22
N SER A 103 -23.19 -3.99 1.55
CA SER A 103 -23.19 -4.99 0.46
C SER A 103 -22.58 -4.48 -0.85
N GLY A 104 -22.28 -3.17 -0.96
CA GLY A 104 -21.77 -2.54 -2.18
C GLY A 104 -22.74 -2.59 -3.35
N ALA A 105 -24.04 -2.76 -3.09
CA ALA A 105 -25.11 -2.93 -4.10
C ALA A 105 -25.98 -1.67 -4.31
N GLU A 106 -25.67 -0.56 -3.62
CA GLU A 106 -26.24 0.77 -3.88
C GLU A 106 -25.27 1.62 -4.70
#